data_AF-A0A433TUD5-F1
#
_entry.id   AF-A0A433TUD5-F1
#
_cell.length_a   1.000
_cell.length_b   1.000
_cell.length_c   1.000
_cell.angle_alpha   90.00
_cell.angle_beta   90.00
_cell.angle_gamma   90.00
#
_symmetry.space_group_name_H-M   'P 1'
#
loop_
_entity.id
_entity.type
_entity.pdbx_description
1 polymer ?
#
loop_
_entity_poly.entity_id
_entity_poly.type
_entity_poly.pdbx_seq_one_letter_code
_entity_poly.pdbx_strand_id
1 'polypeptide(L)'
;MTAKLFILAFLINASFAFLFNHPVAQAEGREAAQSCLDHAQSGNCEFYNCFEQRLPCGANYYMLKHGLYYCNKMVTRTPRFSPAGQEFLGNITKCLMEPLQEIYSRDSVDCHDLEHDAVAAIAPCFNQHNFCNVLRTDADEFFRIYEFSDLFTRGSVKLWRAMARIAADCGRHYTRQITSETETFRNSVNSFLGSLGSLSFGGSVIEESP
;
A
#
# COMPACT_ATOMS: atom_id res chain seq x y z
N MET A 1 -54.09 -8.67 -17.99
CA MET A 1 -53.06 -8.89 -16.94
C MET A 1 -51.63 -8.63 -17.45
N THR A 2 -51.45 -8.05 -18.65
CA THR A 2 -50.16 -7.84 -19.32
C THR A 2 -49.57 -6.44 -19.12
N ALA A 3 -50.40 -5.40 -18.99
CA ALA A 3 -49.93 -4.01 -18.82
C ALA A 3 -49.19 -3.76 -17.49
N LYS A 4 -49.52 -4.48 -16.41
CA LYS A 4 -48.85 -4.35 -15.11
C LYS A 4 -47.42 -4.93 -15.11
N LEU A 5 -47.13 -5.90 -15.98
CA LEU A 5 -45.79 -6.50 -16.09
C LEU A 5 -44.79 -5.56 -16.80
N PHE A 6 -45.26 -4.79 -17.79
CA PHE A 6 -44.42 -3.84 -18.53
C PHE A 6 -44.00 -2.62 -17.69
N ILE A 7 -44.88 -2.16 -16.79
CA ILE A 7 -44.58 -1.04 -15.89
C ILE A 7 -43.50 -1.42 -14.86
N LEU A 8 -43.54 -2.65 -14.34
CA LEU A 8 -42.52 -3.17 -13.43
C LEU A 8 -41.15 -3.30 -14.10
N ALA A 9 -41.09 -3.74 -15.36
CA ALA A 9 -39.84 -3.84 -16.11
C ALA A 9 -39.18 -2.47 -16.40
N PHE A 10 -39.97 -1.43 -16.65
CA PHE A 10 -39.46 -0.06 -16.86
C PHE A 10 -38.93 0.60 -15.58
N LEU A 11 -39.58 0.35 -14.43
CA LEU A 11 -39.14 0.89 -13.14
C LEU A 11 -37.85 0.24 -12.65
N ILE A 12 -37.64 -1.06 -12.92
CA ILE A 12 -36.37 -1.74 -12.63
C ILE A 12 -35.25 -1.14 -13.51
N ASN A 13 -35.44 -0.99 -14.83
CA ASN A 13 -34.40 -0.42 -15.70
C ASN A 13 -33.97 1.01 -15.34
N ALA A 14 -34.92 1.89 -15.00
CA ALA A 14 -34.61 3.26 -14.59
C ALA A 14 -33.92 3.33 -13.20
N SER A 15 -34.20 2.36 -12.32
CA SER A 15 -33.60 2.26 -10.99
C SER A 15 -32.14 1.77 -11.05
N PHE A 16 -31.79 0.91 -12.01
CA PHE A 16 -30.40 0.49 -12.21
C PHE A 16 -29.53 1.62 -12.76
N ALA A 17 -30.03 2.47 -13.66
CA ALA A 17 -29.27 3.61 -14.18
C ALA A 17 -28.89 4.64 -13.10
N PHE A 18 -29.70 4.78 -12.05
CA PHE A 18 -29.43 5.70 -10.92
C PHE A 18 -28.49 5.12 -9.86
N LEU A 19 -28.33 3.78 -9.80
CA LEU A 19 -27.52 3.11 -8.79
C LEU A 19 -26.03 2.95 -9.19
N PHE A 20 -25.70 3.16 -10.47
CA PHE A 20 -24.33 2.99 -10.98
C PHE A 20 -23.74 4.24 -11.65
N ASN A 21 -24.38 5.41 -11.49
CA ASN A 21 -23.82 6.64 -12.04
C ASN A 21 -22.78 7.22 -11.06
N HIS A 22 -21.51 6.91 -11.28
CA HIS A 22 -20.40 7.53 -10.56
C HIS A 22 -20.18 8.97 -11.06
N PRO A 23 -19.81 9.91 -10.18
CA PRO A 23 -19.56 11.28 -10.62
C PRO A 23 -18.31 11.32 -11.50
N VAL A 24 -18.42 12.06 -12.60
CA VAL A 24 -17.31 12.35 -13.50
C VAL A 24 -16.89 13.79 -13.26
N ALA A 25 -15.64 14.00 -12.85
CA ALA A 25 -15.05 15.33 -12.74
C ALA A 25 -14.57 15.80 -14.11
N GLN A 26 -14.72 17.10 -14.38
CA GLN A 26 -14.36 17.73 -15.64
C GLN A 26 -13.37 18.87 -15.37
N ALA A 27 -12.42 19.08 -16.27
CA ALA A 27 -11.43 20.14 -16.16
C ALA A 27 -12.02 21.54 -16.41
N GLU A 28 -13.14 21.61 -17.11
CA GLU A 28 -13.84 22.87 -17.46
C GLU A 28 -12.92 23.87 -18.19
N GLY A 29 -12.09 23.37 -19.12
CA GLY A 29 -11.15 24.20 -19.89
C GLY A 29 -9.90 24.65 -19.12
N ARG A 30 -9.69 24.14 -17.90
CA ARG A 30 -8.46 24.38 -17.14
C ARG A 30 -7.36 23.43 -17.59
N GLU A 31 -6.25 23.99 -18.04
CA GLU A 31 -5.07 23.23 -18.43
C GLU A 31 -4.40 22.54 -17.24
N ALA A 32 -3.69 21.44 -17.50
CA ALA A 32 -2.88 20.77 -16.49
C ALA A 32 -1.66 21.65 -16.17
N ALA A 33 -1.65 22.25 -14.98
CA ALA A 33 -0.59 23.17 -14.58
C ALA A 33 0.70 22.41 -14.24
N GLN A 34 1.83 22.84 -14.82
CA GLN A 34 3.14 22.24 -14.54
C GLN A 34 3.52 22.33 -13.05
N SER A 35 3.19 23.44 -12.37
CA SER A 35 3.41 23.58 -10.94
C SER A 35 2.69 22.52 -10.10
N CYS A 36 1.54 22.01 -10.58
CA CYS A 36 0.83 20.90 -9.96
C CYS A 36 1.63 19.61 -10.05
N LEU A 37 2.15 19.31 -11.24
CA LEU A 37 2.99 18.14 -11.49
C LEU A 37 4.30 18.20 -10.69
N ASP A 38 4.87 19.40 -10.51
CA ASP A 38 6.06 19.59 -9.69
C ASP A 38 5.80 19.24 -8.21
N HIS A 39 4.57 19.47 -7.70
CA HIS A 39 4.17 19.00 -6.38
C HIS A 39 4.15 17.46 -6.31
N ALA A 40 3.63 16.78 -7.34
CA ALA A 40 3.66 15.32 -7.39
C ALA A 40 5.09 14.76 -7.38
N GLN A 41 5.97 15.32 -8.22
CA GLN A 41 7.37 14.89 -8.35
C GLN A 41 8.19 15.10 -7.07
N SER A 42 7.88 16.17 -6.33
CA SER A 42 8.51 16.46 -5.04
C SER A 42 7.88 15.72 -3.85
N GLY A 43 6.74 15.05 -4.04
CA GLY A 43 5.99 14.40 -2.96
C GLY A 43 5.27 15.39 -2.05
N ASN A 44 4.97 16.60 -2.55
CA ASN A 44 4.31 17.66 -1.81
C ASN A 44 2.78 17.44 -1.80
N CYS A 45 2.19 17.45 -0.61
CA CYS A 45 0.77 17.19 -0.41
C CYS A 45 -0.16 18.22 -1.09
N GLU A 46 0.34 19.40 -1.47
CA GLU A 46 -0.44 20.39 -2.23
C GLU A 46 -0.86 19.87 -3.61
N PHE A 47 -0.19 18.84 -4.13
CA PHE A 47 -0.63 18.13 -5.33
C PHE A 47 -2.10 17.70 -5.25
N TYR A 48 -2.56 17.20 -4.11
CA TYR A 48 -3.95 16.74 -3.95
C TYR A 48 -4.97 17.88 -4.02
N ASN A 49 -4.65 19.04 -3.44
CA ASN A 49 -5.50 20.24 -3.53
C ASN A 49 -5.56 20.76 -4.96
N CYS A 50 -4.41 20.85 -5.61
CA CYS A 50 -4.31 21.33 -6.98
C CYS A 50 -4.99 20.37 -7.98
N PHE A 51 -4.86 19.04 -7.78
CA PHE A 51 -5.59 18.04 -8.56
C PHE A 51 -7.09 18.23 -8.41
N GLU A 52 -7.57 18.30 -7.17
CA GLU A 52 -8.99 18.45 -6.86
C GLU A 52 -9.57 19.77 -7.40
N GLN A 53 -8.78 20.84 -7.37
CA GLN A 53 -9.20 22.10 -7.98
C GLN A 53 -9.50 21.91 -9.46
N ARG A 54 -8.60 21.26 -10.22
CA ARG A 54 -8.78 21.05 -11.67
C ARG A 54 -9.86 20.02 -11.99
N LEU A 55 -9.84 18.87 -11.34
CA LEU A 55 -10.76 17.74 -11.55
C LEU A 55 -11.53 17.46 -10.24
N PRO A 56 -12.59 18.22 -9.94
CA PRO A 56 -13.25 18.20 -8.63
C PRO A 56 -14.19 16.98 -8.48
N CYS A 57 -13.73 15.98 -7.73
CA CYS A 57 -14.57 14.83 -7.35
C CYS A 57 -15.38 15.07 -6.07
N GLY A 58 -14.89 15.94 -5.20
CA GLY A 58 -15.47 16.33 -3.93
C GLY A 58 -14.80 15.68 -2.72
N ALA A 59 -15.07 16.24 -1.54
CA ALA A 59 -14.47 15.85 -0.26
C ALA A 59 -14.67 14.38 0.16
N ASN A 60 -15.61 13.68 -0.48
CA ASN A 60 -15.91 12.27 -0.21
C ASN A 60 -15.07 11.29 -1.06
N TYR A 61 -14.28 11.79 -2.00
CA TYR A 61 -13.45 10.99 -2.91
C TYR A 61 -11.97 11.10 -2.60
N TYR A 62 -11.18 10.30 -3.30
CA TYR A 62 -9.80 9.98 -2.95
C TYR A 62 -8.92 11.18 -2.62
N MET A 63 -8.88 12.20 -3.51
CA MET A 63 -7.91 13.30 -3.42
C MET A 63 -7.94 13.99 -2.05
N LEU A 64 -9.13 14.37 -1.58
CA LEU A 64 -9.28 15.05 -0.29
C LEU A 64 -9.46 14.07 0.88
N LYS A 65 -10.26 13.02 0.69
CA LYS A 65 -10.62 12.10 1.77
C LYS A 65 -9.44 11.26 2.27
N HIS A 66 -8.59 10.85 1.33
CA HIS A 66 -7.52 9.89 1.56
C HIS A 66 -6.14 10.47 1.23
N GLY A 67 -5.93 10.89 -0.01
CA GLY A 67 -4.63 11.35 -0.50
C GLY A 67 -4.05 12.48 0.35
N LEU A 68 -4.73 13.62 0.39
CA LEU A 68 -4.31 14.79 1.17
C LEU A 68 -4.21 14.48 2.67
N TYR A 69 -5.22 13.79 3.22
CA TYR A 69 -5.28 13.47 4.64
C TYR A 69 -4.07 12.65 5.09
N TYR A 70 -3.80 11.52 4.43
CA TYR A 70 -2.69 10.65 4.80
C TYR A 70 -1.34 11.25 4.42
N CYS A 71 -1.25 12.01 3.32
CA CYS A 71 -0.03 12.73 2.98
C CYS A 71 0.39 13.70 4.08
N ASN A 72 -0.54 14.53 4.56
CA ASN A 72 -0.25 15.47 5.63
C ASN A 72 0.11 14.76 6.94
N LYS A 73 -0.55 13.66 7.27
CA LYS A 73 -0.17 12.82 8.43
C LYS A 73 1.24 12.25 8.28
N MET A 74 1.60 11.73 7.10
CA MET A 74 2.94 11.23 6.81
C MET A 74 3.98 12.33 7.02
N VAL A 75 3.84 13.48 6.34
CA VAL A 75 4.77 14.62 6.46
C VAL A 75 4.92 15.11 7.90
N THR A 76 3.82 15.23 8.63
CA THR A 76 3.82 15.70 10.03
C THR A 76 4.56 14.73 10.96
N ARG A 77 4.45 13.41 10.70
CA ARG A 77 5.05 12.38 11.54
C ARG A 77 6.45 11.97 11.11
N THR A 78 6.88 12.27 9.89
CA THR A 78 8.22 11.95 9.37
C THR A 78 9.34 12.17 10.40
N PRO A 79 9.43 13.30 11.13
CA PRO A 79 10.52 13.50 12.10
C PRO A 79 10.59 12.49 13.26
N ARG A 80 9.54 11.70 13.49
CA ARG A 80 9.47 10.67 14.55
C ARG A 80 9.91 9.29 14.08
N PHE A 81 10.07 9.10 12.78
CA PHE A 81 10.55 7.84 12.21
C PHE A 81 12.07 7.74 12.32
N SER A 82 12.57 6.52 12.32
CA SER A 82 13.97 6.19 12.07
C SER A 82 14.45 6.78 10.73
N PRO A 83 15.77 6.91 10.48
CA PRO A 83 16.28 7.38 9.20
C PRO A 83 15.74 6.58 8.00
N ALA A 84 15.64 5.25 8.13
CA ALA A 84 15.06 4.39 7.09
C ALA A 84 13.56 4.65 6.91
N GLY A 85 12.83 4.90 7.99
CA GLY A 85 11.41 5.27 7.94
C GLY A 85 11.17 6.64 7.31
N GLN A 86 12.06 7.62 7.56
CA GLN A 86 12.00 8.94 6.92
C GLN A 86 12.22 8.84 5.42
N GLU A 87 13.21 8.05 5.00
CA GLU A 87 13.46 7.76 3.59
C GLU A 87 12.25 7.07 2.94
N PHE A 88 11.68 6.06 3.60
CA PHE A 88 10.46 5.40 3.14
C PHE A 88 9.31 6.40 2.93
N LEU A 89 9.03 7.26 3.91
CA LEU A 89 7.94 8.23 3.80
C LEU A 89 8.19 9.26 2.69
N GLY A 90 9.43 9.70 2.49
CA GLY A 90 9.78 10.60 1.39
C GLY A 90 9.65 9.96 0.00
N ASN A 91 9.89 8.66 -0.11
CA ASN A 91 9.74 7.91 -1.35
C ASN A 91 8.27 7.54 -1.63
N ILE A 92 7.53 7.15 -0.59
CA ILE A 92 6.15 6.67 -0.75
C ILE A 92 5.20 7.78 -1.20
N THR A 93 5.39 9.02 -0.72
CA THR A 93 4.55 10.15 -1.14
C THR A 93 4.69 10.40 -2.64
N LYS A 94 5.91 10.34 -3.18
CA LYS A 94 6.19 10.47 -4.62
C LYS A 94 5.60 9.30 -5.41
N CYS A 95 5.86 8.07 -4.97
CA CYS A 95 5.38 6.86 -5.65
C CYS A 95 3.84 6.83 -5.74
N LEU A 96 3.14 7.22 -4.66
CA LEU A 96 1.67 7.27 -4.67
C LEU A 96 1.10 8.34 -5.61
N MET A 97 1.84 9.43 -5.83
CA MET A 97 1.44 10.52 -6.74
C MET A 97 1.78 10.24 -8.20
N GLU A 98 2.76 9.39 -8.48
CA GLU A 98 3.20 9.03 -9.83
C GLU A 98 2.06 8.61 -10.77
N PRO A 99 1.22 7.59 -10.46
CA PRO A 99 0.14 7.18 -11.35
C PRO A 99 -0.94 8.25 -11.52
N LEU A 100 -1.02 9.21 -10.59
CA LEU A 100 -2.00 10.29 -10.65
C LEU A 100 -1.60 11.40 -11.60
N GLN A 101 -0.31 11.52 -11.95
CA GLN A 101 0.17 12.55 -12.89
C GLN A 101 -0.45 12.38 -14.27
N GLU A 102 -0.51 11.13 -14.79
CA GLU A 102 -1.13 10.85 -16.08
C GLU A 102 -2.64 11.17 -16.04
N ILE A 103 -3.31 10.83 -14.95
CA ILE A 103 -4.75 11.10 -14.80
C ILE A 103 -5.02 12.61 -14.71
N TYR A 104 -4.14 13.36 -14.02
CA TYR A 104 -4.24 14.82 -13.91
C TYR A 104 -4.19 15.51 -15.28
N SER A 105 -3.48 14.94 -16.25
CA SER A 105 -3.38 15.46 -17.62
C SER A 105 -4.62 15.21 -18.49
N ARG A 106 -5.62 14.46 -18.00
CA ARG A 106 -6.87 14.17 -18.75
C ARG A 106 -7.90 15.31 -18.59
N ASP A 107 -8.83 15.46 -19.53
CA ASP A 107 -9.89 16.48 -19.42
C ASP A 107 -11.04 16.08 -18.50
N SER A 108 -11.19 14.79 -18.24
CA SER A 108 -12.19 14.27 -17.32
C SER A 108 -11.73 12.99 -16.65
N VAL A 109 -12.32 12.68 -15.50
CA VAL A 109 -12.03 11.47 -14.75
C VAL A 109 -13.29 10.98 -14.04
N ASP A 110 -13.53 9.67 -14.09
CA ASP A 110 -14.51 9.02 -13.22
C ASP A 110 -13.94 8.94 -11.80
N CYS A 111 -14.64 9.50 -10.83
CA CYS A 111 -14.14 9.63 -9.47
C CYS A 111 -14.04 8.30 -8.72
N HIS A 112 -14.83 7.31 -9.11
CA HIS A 112 -14.74 5.97 -8.53
C HIS A 112 -13.53 5.21 -9.09
N ASP A 113 -13.26 5.35 -10.39
CA ASP A 113 -12.09 4.74 -11.04
C ASP A 113 -10.80 5.43 -10.59
N LEU A 114 -10.81 6.75 -10.41
CA LEU A 114 -9.72 7.49 -9.79
C LEU A 114 -9.35 6.93 -8.41
N GLU A 115 -10.35 6.70 -7.54
CA GLU A 115 -10.11 6.08 -6.24
C GLU A 115 -9.58 4.65 -6.38
N HIS A 116 -10.07 3.89 -7.37
CA HIS A 116 -9.61 2.54 -7.62
C HIS A 116 -8.11 2.51 -7.99
N ASP A 117 -7.71 3.33 -8.96
CA ASP A 117 -6.34 3.41 -9.44
C ASP A 117 -5.38 3.89 -8.34
N ALA A 118 -5.80 4.92 -7.60
CA ALA A 118 -5.00 5.48 -6.53
C ALA A 118 -4.83 4.52 -5.33
N VAL A 119 -5.82 3.67 -5.05
CA VAL A 119 -5.71 2.62 -4.03
C VAL A 119 -4.88 1.43 -4.54
N ALA A 120 -5.00 1.09 -5.83
CA ALA A 120 -4.23 0.01 -6.44
C ALA A 120 -2.72 0.26 -6.40
N ALA A 121 -2.31 1.53 -6.47
CA ALA A 121 -0.91 1.96 -6.37
C ALA A 121 -0.27 1.74 -4.99
N ILE A 122 -1.07 1.61 -3.92
CA ILE A 122 -0.54 1.56 -2.54
C ILE A 122 0.35 0.33 -2.33
N ALA A 123 -0.14 -0.88 -2.64
CA ALA A 123 0.63 -2.09 -2.35
C ALA A 123 1.96 -2.18 -3.13
N PRO A 124 2.00 -1.92 -4.46
CA PRO A 124 3.26 -1.84 -5.20
C PRO A 124 4.26 -0.84 -4.61
N CYS A 125 3.82 0.39 -4.34
CA CYS A 125 4.70 1.43 -3.78
C CYS A 125 5.28 1.02 -2.42
N PHE A 126 4.46 0.46 -1.53
CA PHE A 126 4.91 0.04 -0.20
C PHE A 126 5.95 -1.08 -0.31
N ASN A 127 5.68 -2.08 -1.15
CA ASN A 127 6.57 -3.21 -1.36
C ASN A 127 7.90 -2.77 -2.00
N GLN A 128 7.87 -1.84 -2.95
CA GLN A 128 9.07 -1.33 -3.63
C GLN A 128 10.02 -0.56 -2.70
N HIS A 129 9.49 0.10 -1.67
CA HIS A 129 10.29 0.98 -0.79
C HIS A 129 10.59 0.39 0.59
N ASN A 130 10.71 -0.94 0.70
CA ASN A 130 11.12 -1.63 1.94
C ASN A 130 10.16 -1.44 3.12
N PHE A 131 8.85 -1.35 2.88
CA PHE A 131 7.86 -1.19 3.94
C PHE A 131 7.96 -2.24 5.05
N CYS A 132 8.30 -3.49 4.74
CA CYS A 132 8.44 -4.53 5.75
C CYS A 132 9.56 -4.26 6.77
N ASN A 133 10.57 -3.47 6.38
CA ASN A 133 11.58 -2.99 7.33
C ASN A 133 11.00 -1.92 8.25
N VAL A 134 10.26 -0.96 7.69
CA VAL A 134 9.56 0.09 8.45
C VAL A 134 8.56 -0.48 9.43
N LEU A 135 7.80 -1.52 9.05
CA LEU A 135 6.91 -2.23 9.99
C LEU A 135 7.66 -2.87 11.16
N ARG A 136 8.96 -3.18 11.02
CA ARG A 136 9.75 -3.75 12.10
C ARG A 136 10.32 -2.67 13.01
N THR A 137 10.77 -1.55 12.43
CA THR A 137 11.52 -0.51 13.13
C THR A 137 10.66 0.64 13.64
N ASP A 138 9.54 0.93 12.96
CA ASP A 138 8.74 2.14 13.13
C ASP A 138 7.23 1.83 13.23
N ALA A 139 6.88 0.60 13.64
CA ALA A 139 5.50 0.11 13.69
C ALA A 139 4.56 1.09 14.41
N ASP A 140 4.95 1.56 15.60
CA ASP A 140 4.13 2.42 16.43
C ASP A 140 3.82 3.76 15.75
N GLU A 141 4.82 4.41 15.15
CA GLU A 141 4.59 5.67 14.43
C GLU A 141 3.81 5.46 13.14
N PHE A 142 4.02 4.34 12.45
CA PHE A 142 3.25 3.95 11.28
C PHE A 142 1.76 3.76 11.61
N PHE A 143 1.43 3.03 12.68
CA PHE A 143 0.05 2.84 13.11
C PHE A 143 -0.62 4.14 13.60
N ARG A 144 0.15 5.15 14.00
CA ARG A 144 -0.38 6.48 14.30
C ARG A 144 -0.66 7.33 13.04
N ILE A 145 -0.11 6.97 11.88
CA ILE A 145 -0.54 7.54 10.59
C ILE A 145 -1.86 6.90 10.19
N TYR A 146 -1.93 5.57 10.21
CA TYR A 146 -3.08 4.77 9.78
C TYR A 146 -3.90 4.28 10.97
N GLU A 147 -4.39 5.22 11.79
CA GLU A 147 -5.18 4.88 12.96
C GLU A 147 -6.42 4.07 12.56
N PHE A 148 -6.72 3.02 13.32
CA PHE A 148 -7.80 2.09 13.03
C PHE A 148 -9.18 2.80 12.94
N SER A 149 -9.38 3.86 13.75
CA SER A 149 -10.54 4.74 13.72
C SER A 149 -10.65 5.51 12.39
N ASP A 150 -9.55 6.01 11.85
CA ASP A 150 -9.52 6.70 10.56
C ASP A 150 -9.79 5.73 9.41
N LEU A 151 -9.31 4.48 9.52
CA LEU A 151 -9.58 3.44 8.55
C LEU A 151 -11.06 3.00 8.56
N PHE A 152 -11.80 3.15 9.65
CA PHE A 152 -13.25 2.87 9.65
C PHE A 152 -14.12 4.09 9.31
N THR A 153 -13.73 5.28 9.78
CA THR A 153 -14.52 6.51 9.57
C THR A 153 -14.28 7.11 8.19
N ARG A 154 -13.06 6.96 7.65
CA ARG A 154 -12.69 7.42 6.32
C ARG A 154 -12.42 6.25 5.40
N GLY A 155 -11.71 5.22 5.86
CA GLY A 155 -11.24 4.13 4.99
C GLY A 155 -12.35 3.41 4.24
N SER A 156 -12.23 3.36 2.92
CA SER A 156 -13.05 2.48 2.10
C SER A 156 -12.59 1.03 2.26
N VAL A 157 -13.49 0.08 1.99
CA VAL A 157 -13.14 -1.37 1.95
C VAL A 157 -11.95 -1.64 1.02
N LYS A 158 -11.77 -0.82 -0.02
CA LYS A 158 -10.62 -0.89 -0.93
C LYS A 158 -9.31 -0.61 -0.20
N LEU A 159 -9.25 0.43 0.64
CA LEU A 159 -8.06 0.78 1.42
C LEU A 159 -7.67 -0.32 2.42
N TRP A 160 -8.67 -0.92 3.10
CA TRP A 160 -8.45 -2.08 3.98
C TRP A 160 -7.82 -3.26 3.26
N ARG A 161 -8.32 -3.59 2.07
CA ARG A 161 -7.76 -4.68 1.25
C ARG A 161 -6.33 -4.40 0.84
N ALA A 162 -5.99 -3.15 0.51
CA ALA A 162 -4.62 -2.77 0.20
C ALA A 162 -3.70 -3.00 1.42
N MET A 163 -4.09 -2.50 2.59
CA MET A 163 -3.31 -2.68 3.83
C MET A 163 -3.17 -4.17 4.22
N ALA A 164 -4.23 -4.95 4.10
CA ALA A 164 -4.19 -6.39 4.37
C ALA A 164 -3.26 -7.15 3.41
N ARG A 165 -3.23 -6.78 2.12
CA ARG A 165 -2.30 -7.36 1.15
C ARG A 165 -0.85 -7.09 1.54
N ILE A 166 -0.53 -5.85 1.88
CA ILE A 166 0.82 -5.46 2.29
C ILE A 166 1.24 -6.21 3.56
N ALA A 167 0.37 -6.30 4.57
CA ALA A 167 0.64 -7.05 5.79
C ALA A 167 0.90 -8.54 5.49
N ALA A 168 0.11 -9.14 4.60
CA ALA A 168 0.30 -10.52 4.18
C ALA A 168 1.62 -10.71 3.41
N ASP A 169 2.01 -9.76 2.56
CA ASP A 169 3.27 -9.79 1.81
C ASP A 169 4.47 -9.74 2.76
N CYS A 170 4.45 -8.84 3.75
CA CYS A 170 5.49 -8.77 4.78
C CYS A 170 5.52 -10.01 5.67
N GLY A 171 4.36 -10.55 6.05
CA GLY A 171 4.27 -11.81 6.79
C GLY A 171 4.92 -12.98 6.05
N ARG A 172 4.68 -13.09 4.73
CA ARG A 172 5.34 -14.10 3.87
C ARG A 172 6.85 -13.87 3.75
N HIS A 173 7.30 -12.62 3.70
CA HIS A 173 8.73 -12.31 3.68
C HIS A 173 9.42 -12.71 4.99
N TYR A 174 8.79 -12.42 6.13
CA TYR A 174 9.32 -12.73 7.45
C TYR A 174 9.40 -14.25 7.71
N THR A 175 8.36 -15.01 7.36
CA THR A 175 8.37 -16.46 7.53
C THR A 175 9.43 -17.15 6.67
N ARG A 176 9.66 -16.65 5.44
CA ARG A 176 10.75 -17.14 4.58
C ARG A 176 12.12 -16.84 5.17
N GLN A 177 12.34 -15.64 5.71
CA GLN A 177 13.60 -15.29 6.36
C GLN A 177 13.88 -16.22 7.55
N ILE A 178 12.92 -16.40 8.46
CA ILE A 178 13.07 -17.33 9.59
C ILE A 178 13.33 -18.76 9.11
N THR A 179 12.57 -19.25 8.13
CA THR A 179 12.75 -20.62 7.63
C THR A 179 14.14 -20.80 7.03
N SER A 180 14.63 -19.81 6.27
CA SER A 180 15.98 -19.85 5.68
C SER A 180 17.10 -19.78 6.72
N GLU A 181 16.93 -18.99 7.79
CA GLU A 181 17.88 -18.94 8.91
C GLU A 181 17.87 -20.26 9.68
N THR A 182 16.70 -20.87 9.87
CA THR A 182 16.55 -22.16 10.53
C THR A 182 17.18 -23.29 9.71
N GLU A 183 17.01 -23.27 8.38
CA GLU A 183 17.67 -24.21 7.47
C GLU A 183 19.18 -24.00 7.43
N THR A 184 19.65 -22.75 7.40
CA THR A 184 21.08 -22.42 7.42
C THR A 184 21.73 -22.86 8.72
N PHE A 185 21.05 -22.61 9.86
CA PHE A 185 21.49 -23.08 11.16
C PHE A 185 21.48 -24.62 11.22
N ARG A 186 20.39 -25.27 10.79
CA ARG A 186 20.28 -26.74 10.72
C ARG A 186 21.40 -27.34 9.86
N ASN A 187 21.69 -26.74 8.71
CA ASN A 187 22.76 -27.19 7.81
C ASN A 187 24.15 -26.96 8.42
N SER A 188 24.34 -25.85 9.12
CA SER A 188 25.58 -25.56 9.86
C SER A 188 25.79 -26.56 11.01
N VAL A 189 24.74 -26.88 11.77
CA VAL A 189 24.77 -27.89 12.82
C VAL A 189 25.01 -29.28 12.25
N ASN A 190 24.33 -29.66 11.17
CA ASN A 190 24.56 -30.96 10.51
C ASN A 190 25.99 -31.09 9.95
N SER A 191 26.53 -30.01 9.38
CA SER A 191 27.92 -29.95 8.90
C SER A 191 28.91 -30.10 10.07
N PHE A 192 28.67 -29.39 11.18
CA PHE A 192 29.49 -29.48 12.38
C PHE A 192 29.43 -30.88 13.01
N LEU A 193 28.23 -31.46 13.16
CA LEU A 193 28.05 -32.84 13.66
C LEU A 193 28.66 -33.88 12.71
N GLY A 194 28.58 -33.66 11.39
CA GLY A 194 29.26 -34.50 10.40
C GLY A 194 30.78 -34.48 10.55
N SER A 195 31.35 -33.30 10.79
CA SER A 195 32.79 -33.12 11.07
C SER A 195 33.23 -33.78 12.39
N LEU A 196 32.40 -33.71 13.44
CA LEU A 196 32.66 -34.42 14.70
C LEU A 196 32.49 -35.94 14.56
N GLY A 197 31.57 -36.41 13.72
CA GLY A 197 31.40 -37.82 13.40
C GLY A 197 32.61 -38.42 12.69
N SER A 198 33.34 -37.62 11.90
CA SER A 198 34.63 -38.02 11.30
C SER A 198 35.83 -37.99 12.26
N LEU A 199 35.67 -37.53 13.50
CA LEU A 199 36.73 -37.53 14.53
C LEU A 199 36.63 -38.70 15.52
N SER A 200 35.73 -39.67 15.30
CA SER A 200 35.74 -40.92 16.06
C SER A 200 36.64 -41.96 15.40
N PHE A 201 37.95 -41.87 15.65
CA PHE A 201 38.84 -43.03 15.71
C PHE A 201 40.09 -42.68 16.52
N GLY A 202 40.16 -43.27 17.71
CA GLY A 202 41.31 -43.15 18.62
C GLY A 202 41.12 -43.95 19.91
N GLY A 203 40.39 -45.07 19.85
CA GLY A 203 40.36 -46.05 20.94
C GLY A 203 41.63 -46.88 20.86
N SER A 204 42.57 -46.62 21.78
CA SER A 204 43.76 -47.45 21.99
C SER A 204 43.37 -48.83 22.52
N VAL A 205 43.73 -49.85 21.75
CA VAL A 205 43.70 -51.27 22.09
C VAL A 205 44.69 -51.51 23.24
N ILE A 206 44.22 -52.11 24.34
CA ILE A 206 45.10 -52.76 25.33
C ILE A 206 44.98 -54.25 25.08
N GLU A 207 46.08 -54.82 24.60
CA GLU A 207 46.31 -56.23 24.33
C GLU A 207 46.76 -56.90 25.64
N GLU A 208 45.97 -57.84 26.16
CA GLU A 208 46.38 -58.78 27.20
C GLU A 208 47.25 -59.88 26.58
N SER A 209 48.38 -60.20 27.22
CA SER A 209 48.95 -61.56 27.48
C SER A 209 50.49 -61.51 27.50
N PRO A 210 51.18 -62.41 28.24
CA PRO A 210 50.68 -63.63 28.89
C PRO A 210 50.67 -63.60 30.43
#